data_AF-A0A953X240-F1
#
_entry.id   AF-A0A953X240-F1
#
_cell.length_a   1.000
_cell.length_b   1.000
_cell.length_c   1.000
_cell.angle_alpha   90.00
_cell.angle_beta   90.00
_cell.angle_gamma   90.00
#
_symmetry.space_group_name_H-M   'P 1'
#
loop_
_entity.id
_entity.type
_entity.pdbx_description
1 polymer ?
#
loop_
_entity_poly.entity_id
_entity_poly.type
_entity_poly.pdbx_seq_one_letter_code
_entity_poly.pdbx_strand_id
1 'polypeptide(L)'
;MKGPWSLAAFEFLSFGIKQGWACLFGGAMLGLLLVTFLWYPDGTPVSRYDFLVIGAVIIQVLMLWTGLETLEEAKVILVFHVVGTIMELFKTAHGSW
;
A
#
# COMPACT_ATOMS: atom_id res chain seq x y z
N MET A 1 -7.56 -20.93 31.24
CA MET A 1 -8.08 -19.65 31.80
C MET A 1 -9.33 -19.30 31.00
N LYS A 2 -10.53 -19.40 31.58
CA LYS A 2 -11.80 -19.13 30.90
C LYS A 2 -12.54 -18.06 31.70
N GLY A 3 -12.32 -16.79 31.36
CA GLY A 3 -13.05 -15.65 31.90
C GLY A 3 -13.39 -14.67 30.78
N PRO A 4 -14.45 -13.86 30.90
CA PRO A 4 -14.89 -12.92 29.85
C PRO A 4 -13.77 -11.97 29.39
N TRP A 5 -12.88 -11.58 30.30
CA TRP A 5 -11.70 -10.76 29.99
C TRP A 5 -10.64 -11.48 29.14
N SER A 6 -10.45 -12.80 29.30
CA SER A 6 -9.50 -13.53 28.46
C SER A 6 -10.04 -13.74 27.04
N LEU A 7 -11.37 -13.84 26.89
CA LEU A 7 -12.03 -13.90 25.59
C LEU A 7 -11.94 -12.56 24.87
N ALA A 8 -12.25 -11.45 25.55
CA ALA A 8 -12.14 -10.11 24.98
C ALA A 8 -10.69 -9.78 24.53
N ALA A 9 -9.69 -10.13 25.35
CA ALA A 9 -8.29 -9.94 24.99
C ALA A 9 -7.88 -10.81 23.78
N PHE A 10 -8.36 -12.06 23.72
CA PHE A 10 -8.12 -12.95 22.59
C PHE A 10 -8.78 -12.43 21.30
N GLU A 11 -10.04 -11.99 21.37
CA GLU A 11 -10.75 -11.40 20.23
C GLU A 11 -10.06 -10.14 19.74
N PHE A 12 -9.72 -9.22 20.64
CA PHE A 12 -9.02 -7.98 20.30
C PHE A 12 -7.69 -8.26 19.58
N LEU A 13 -6.89 -9.19 20.10
CA LEU A 13 -5.62 -9.57 19.47
C LEU A 13 -5.85 -10.24 18.10
N SER A 14 -6.79 -11.18 18.02
CA SER A 14 -7.09 -11.88 16.77
C SER A 14 -7.61 -10.95 15.68
N PHE A 15 -8.41 -9.95 16.07
CA PHE A 15 -8.93 -8.91 15.19
C PHE A 15 -7.82 -7.96 14.75
N GLY A 16 -6.99 -7.50 15.69
CA GLY A 16 -5.85 -6.65 15.40
C GLY A 16 -4.88 -7.29 14.41
N ILE A 17 -4.58 -8.59 14.58
CA ILE A 17 -3.75 -9.33 13.63
C ILE A 17 -4.39 -9.32 12.23
N LYS A 18 -5.68 -9.65 12.11
CA LYS A 18 -6.40 -9.65 10.82
C LYS A 18 -6.42 -8.26 10.15
N GLN A 19 -6.65 -7.20 10.92
CA GLN A 19 -6.55 -5.82 10.43
C GLN A 19 -5.13 -5.47 9.97
N GLY A 20 -4.11 -5.95 10.69
CA GLY A 20 -2.71 -5.79 10.30
C GLY A 20 -2.39 -6.39 8.92
N TRP A 21 -2.95 -7.56 8.63
CA TRP A 21 -2.85 -8.16 7.29
C TRP A 21 -3.53 -7.30 6.22
N ALA A 22 -4.70 -6.73 6.53
CA ALA A 22 -5.42 -5.87 5.60
C ALA A 22 -4.69 -4.54 5.29
N CYS A 23 -3.87 -4.03 6.21
CA CYS A 23 -3.12 -2.79 6.00
C CYS A 23 -1.68 -2.99 5.52
N LEU A 24 -1.26 -4.22 5.23
CA LEU A 24 0.13 -4.56 4.92
C LEU A 24 0.70 -3.73 3.76
N PHE A 25 -0.06 -3.56 2.67
CA PHE A 25 0.34 -2.72 1.54
C PHE A 25 0.60 -1.27 1.98
N GLY A 26 -0.36 -0.68 2.72
CA GLY A 26 -0.25 0.68 3.21
C GLY A 26 0.92 0.88 4.19
N GLY A 27 1.13 -0.10 5.08
CA GLY A 27 2.27 -0.10 6.00
C GLY A 27 3.61 -0.20 5.27
N ALA A 28 3.71 -1.08 4.27
CA ALA A 28 4.91 -1.23 3.44
C ALA A 28 5.20 0.05 2.64
N MET A 29 4.18 0.67 2.05
CA MET A 29 4.32 1.95 1.34
C MET A 29 4.74 3.09 2.27
N LEU A 30 4.18 3.18 3.48
CA LEU A 30 4.61 4.15 4.47
C LEU A 30 6.06 3.94 4.88
N GLY A 31 6.47 2.69 5.12
CA GLY A 31 7.86 2.33 5.39
C GLY A 31 8.79 2.77 4.25
N LEU A 32 8.41 2.51 3.00
CA LEU A 32 9.18 2.93 1.83
C LEU A 32 9.30 4.46 1.73
N LEU A 33 8.21 5.20 2.01
CA LEU A 33 8.23 6.66 2.06
C LEU A 33 9.17 7.20 3.13
N LEU A 34 9.18 6.61 4.33
CA LEU A 34 10.07 7.01 5.41
C LEU A 34 11.53 6.69 5.09
N VAL A 35 11.81 5.50 4.55
CA VAL A 35 13.16 5.09 4.15
C VAL A 35 13.71 6.03 3.09
N THR A 36 12.91 6.34 2.06
CA THR A 36 13.32 7.26 1.00
C THR A 36 13.33 8.72 1.43
N PHE A 37 12.66 9.09 2.52
CA PHE A 37 12.76 10.44 3.07
C PHE A 37 14.06 10.64 3.87
N LEU A 38 14.49 9.62 4.61
CA LEU A 38 15.63 9.73 5.52
C LEU A 38 16.98 9.38 4.87
N TRP A 39 16.98 8.46 3.90
CA TRP A 39 18.23 7.86 3.37
C TRP A 39 18.40 7.95 1.86
N TYR A 40 17.49 8.60 1.12
CA TYR A 40 17.63 8.66 -0.33
C TYR A 40 18.74 9.64 -0.74
N PRO A 41 19.74 9.23 -1.53
CA PRO A 41 20.91 10.07 -1.81
C PRO A 41 20.58 11.24 -2.75
N ASP A 42 21.09 12.42 -2.42
CA ASP A 42 21.06 13.57 -3.32
C ASP A 42 22.08 13.36 -4.45
N GLY A 43 21.60 13.09 -5.67
CA GLY A 43 22.44 12.86 -6.85
C GLY A 43 22.23 11.51 -7.55
N THR A 44 21.21 10.73 -7.17
CA THR A 44 20.84 9.52 -7.91
C THR A 44 20.32 9.87 -9.32
N PRO A 45 20.66 9.07 -10.35
CA PRO A 45 20.11 9.24 -11.70
C PRO A 45 18.59 9.05 -11.78
N VAL A 46 18.02 8.35 -10.79
CA VAL A 46 16.59 8.06 -10.68
C VAL A 46 15.97 9.08 -9.75
N SER A 47 14.85 9.67 -10.16
CA SER A 47 14.04 10.52 -9.30
C SER A 47 13.46 9.71 -8.14
N ARG A 48 13.38 10.31 -6.95
CA ARG A 48 12.76 9.66 -5.77
C ARG A 48 11.34 9.18 -6.07
N TYR A 49 10.58 9.94 -6.87
CA TYR A 49 9.21 9.56 -7.23
C TYR A 49 9.17 8.32 -8.13
N ASP A 50 10.08 8.21 -9.10
CA ASP A 50 10.18 7.02 -9.96
C ASP A 50 10.56 5.78 -9.14
N PHE A 51 11.49 5.94 -8.19
CA PHE A 51 11.86 4.87 -7.26
C PHE A 51 10.68 4.40 -6.41
N LEU A 52 9.85 5.34 -5.92
CA LEU A 52 8.64 5.01 -5.15
C LEU A 52 7.62 4.23 -5.99
N VAL A 53 7.43 4.59 -7.25
CA VAL A 53 6.53 3.85 -8.17
C VAL A 53 7.05 2.43 -8.39
N ILE A 54 8.35 2.28 -8.67
CA ILE A 54 8.97 0.95 -8.84
C ILE A 54 8.81 0.12 -7.56
N GLY A 55 9.04 0.73 -6.39
CA GLY A 55 8.86 0.07 -5.10
C GLY A 55 7.41 -0.37 -4.85
N ALA A 56 6.43 0.48 -5.19
CA ALA A 56 5.01 0.15 -5.07
C ALA A 56 4.64 -1.07 -5.93
N VAL A 57 5.12 -1.12 -7.19
CA VAL A 57 4.93 -2.27 -8.09
C VAL A 57 5.57 -3.53 -7.53
N ILE A 58 6.79 -3.43 -6.98
CA ILE A 58 7.47 -4.57 -6.36
C ILE A 58 6.67 -5.10 -5.16
N ILE A 59 6.19 -4.22 -4.28
CA ILE A 59 5.35 -4.60 -3.13
C ILE A 59 4.09 -5.33 -3.62
N GLN A 60 3.42 -4.78 -4.64
CA GLN A 60 2.23 -5.39 -5.25
C GLN A 60 2.52 -6.81 -5.77
N VAL A 61 3.62 -6.97 -6.52
CA VAL A 61 4.05 -8.26 -7.07
C VAL A 61 4.38 -9.25 -5.96
N LEU A 62 5.06 -8.81 -4.90
CA LEU A 62 5.38 -9.66 -3.75
C LEU A 62 4.11 -10.10 -3.01
N MET A 63 3.10 -9.24 -2.87
CA MET A 63 1.82 -9.60 -2.25
C MET A 63 1.06 -10.63 -3.07
N LEU A 64 1.09 -10.52 -4.40
CA LEU A 64 0.52 -11.54 -5.30
C LEU A 64 1.30 -12.86 -5.21
N TRP A 65 2.63 -12.80 -5.18
CA TRP A 65 3.48 -14.00 -5.13
C TRP A 65 3.37 -14.74 -3.79
N THR A 66 3.21 -14.01 -2.69
CA THR A 66 2.99 -14.58 -1.36
C THR A 66 1.55 -15.05 -1.13
N GLY A 67 0.65 -14.83 -2.09
CA GLY A 67 -0.76 -15.21 -2.00
C GLY A 67 -1.54 -14.40 -0.97
N LEU A 68 -1.00 -13.26 -0.53
CA LEU A 68 -1.69 -12.31 0.35
C LEU A 68 -2.74 -11.49 -0.38
N GLU A 69 -2.61 -11.42 -1.71
CA GLU A 69 -3.57 -10.78 -2.60
C GLU A 69 -3.88 -11.72 -3.78
N THR A 70 -5.13 -11.64 -4.26
CA THR A 70 -5.62 -12.37 -5.43
C THR A 70 -5.48 -11.56 -6.72
N LEU A 71 -5.44 -12.24 -7.86
CA LEU A 71 -5.43 -11.58 -9.17
C LEU A 71 -6.70 -10.76 -9.46
N GLU A 72 -7.83 -11.09 -8.82
CA GLU A 72 -9.06 -10.32 -8.93
C GLU A 72 -8.95 -8.99 -8.19
N GLU A 73 -8.40 -8.99 -6.98
CA GLU A 73 -8.10 -7.78 -6.21
C GLU A 73 -7.09 -6.88 -6.95
N ALA A 74 -6.01 -7.45 -7.48
CA ALA A 74 -5.02 -6.72 -8.28
C ALA A 74 -5.65 -6.01 -9.49
N LYS A 75 -6.61 -6.66 -10.17
CA LYS A 75 -7.36 -6.04 -11.29
C LYS A 75 -8.21 -4.87 -10.81
N VAL A 76 -8.88 -5.00 -9.66
CA VAL A 76 -9.66 -3.90 -9.08
C VAL A 76 -8.74 -2.72 -8.77
N ILE A 77 -7.60 -2.96 -8.13
CA ILE A 77 -6.59 -1.93 -7.83
C ILE A 77 -6.13 -1.24 -9.13
N LEU A 78 -5.82 -2.01 -10.18
CA LEU A 78 -5.42 -1.47 -11.46
C LEU A 78 -6.49 -0.57 -12.08
N VAL A 79 -7.77 -0.98 -12.05
CA VAL A 79 -8.89 -0.18 -12.54
C VAL A 79 -9.00 1.14 -11.76
N PHE A 80 -8.85 1.10 -10.44
CA PHE A 80 -8.83 2.32 -9.62
C PHE A 80 -7.71 3.29 -10.03
N HIS A 81 -6.51 2.79 -10.34
CA HIS A 81 -5.41 3.62 -10.82
C HIS A 81 -5.71 4.23 -12.19
N VAL A 82 -6.23 3.44 -13.12
CA VAL A 82 -6.62 3.94 -14.46
C VAL A 82 -7.68 5.03 -14.35
N VAL A 83 -8.72 4.80 -13.56
CA VAL A 83 -9.77 5.80 -13.34
C VAL A 83 -9.21 7.05 -12.65
N GLY A 84 -8.34 6.88 -11.66
CA GLY A 84 -7.64 7.99 -11.00
C GLY A 84 -6.81 8.84 -11.96
N THR A 85 -6.04 8.20 -12.84
CA THR A 85 -5.26 8.89 -13.88
C THR A 85 -6.17 9.62 -14.86
N ILE A 86 -7.29 9.02 -15.28
CA ILE A 86 -8.27 9.71 -16.15
C ILE A 86 -8.84 10.95 -15.45
N MET A 87 -9.19 10.84 -14.17
CA MET A 87 -9.69 11.97 -13.38
C MET A 87 -8.63 13.08 -13.26
N GLU A 88 -7.37 12.73 -13.07
CA GLU A 88 -6.26 13.69 -13.03
C GLU A 88 -6.05 14.39 -14.39
N LEU A 89 -6.10 13.64 -15.50
CA LEU A 89 -6.01 14.18 -16.85
C LEU A 89 -7.18 15.15 -17.15
N PHE A 90 -8.39 14.78 -16.75
CA PHE A 90 -9.55 15.66 -16.88
C PHE A 90 -9.38 16.95 -16.07
N LYS A 91 -8.95 16.83 -14.80
CA LYS A 91 -8.76 17.95 -13.90
C LYS A 91 -7.67 18.92 -14.39
N THR A 92 -6.56 18.38 -14.88
CA THR A 92 -5.45 19.17 -15.45
C THR A 92 -5.85 19.86 -16.75
N ALA A 93 -6.62 19.21 -17.63
CA ALA A 93 -7.12 19.83 -18.86
C ALA A 93 -8.04 21.04 -18.62
N HIS A 94 -8.78 21.04 -17.50
CA HIS A 94 -9.66 22.14 -17.09
C HIS A 94 -8.96 23.21 -16.23
N GLY A 95 -7.63 23.17 -16.09
CA GLY A 95 -6.87 24.15 -15.31
C GLY A 95 -7.17 24.12 -13.80
N SER A 96 -7.77 23.03 -13.30
CA SER A 96 -8.12 22.86 -11.89
C SER A 96 -6.92 22.42 -11.03
N TRP A 97 -5.70 22.76 -11.44
CA TRP A 97 -4.50 22.44 -10.68
C TRP A 97 -4.29 23.43 -9.53
#